data_AF-A0A6V7KB75-F1
#
_entry.id   AF-A0A6V7KB75-F1
#
_cell.length_a   1.000
_cell.length_b   1.000
_cell.length_c   1.000
_cell.angle_alpha   90.00
_cell.angle_beta   90.00
_cell.angle_gamma   90.00
#
_symmetry.space_group_name_H-M   'P 1'
#
loop_
_entity.id
_entity.type
_entity.pdbx_description
1 polymer ?
#
loop_
_entity_poly.entity_id
_entity_poly.type
_entity_poly.pdbx_seq_one_letter_code
_entity_poly.pdbx_strand_id
1 'polypeptide(L)'
;TFNYWKLKGVPGPKPIIFFGTIKDIIFFKLSLCSYLTKIYNEYRDEPVVGIYGQKRPILVVKDLELLKAVLIKDFGSFSDRAVGLDEEMEPISAHLFNLEPERWRLMRMKLTPAFTS
;
A
#
# COMPACT_ATOMS: atom_id res chain seq x y z
N THR A 1 -5.88 -19.68 -6.09
CA THR A 1 -5.07 -18.45 -6.32
C THR A 1 -5.46 -17.26 -5.45
N PHE A 2 -6.63 -17.25 -4.78
CA PHE A 2 -7.02 -16.10 -3.94
C PHE A 2 -7.60 -16.49 -2.57
N ASN A 3 -7.02 -17.49 -1.92
CA ASN A 3 -7.52 -17.98 -0.63
C ASN A 3 -6.82 -17.34 0.57
N TYR A 4 -5.79 -16.51 0.38
CA TYR A 4 -4.95 -15.98 1.46
C TYR A 4 -5.78 -15.27 2.55
N TRP A 5 -6.55 -14.24 2.18
CA TRP A 5 -7.38 -13.50 3.15
C TRP A 5 -8.50 -14.35 3.75
N LYS A 6 -9.13 -15.21 2.94
CA LYS A 6 -10.15 -16.15 3.42
C LYS A 6 -9.59 -17.10 4.48
N LEU A 7 -8.39 -17.64 4.28
CA LEU A 7 -7.71 -18.52 5.24
C LEU A 7 -7.27 -17.80 6.52
N LYS A 8 -7.09 -16.47 6.45
CA LYS A 8 -6.76 -15.61 7.60
C LYS A 8 -7.98 -15.01 8.29
N GLY A 9 -9.20 -15.31 7.82
CA GLY A 9 -10.43 -14.74 8.36
C GLY A 9 -10.57 -13.23 8.11
N VAL A 10 -9.83 -12.67 7.15
CA VAL A 10 -9.89 -11.24 6.82
C VAL A 10 -10.97 -11.00 5.77
N PRO A 11 -11.95 -10.11 6.04
CA PRO A 11 -13.02 -9.81 5.10
C PRO A 11 -12.50 -8.98 3.92
N GLY A 12 -13.18 -9.08 2.78
CA GLY A 12 -12.85 -8.30 1.59
C GLY A 12 -13.60 -8.73 0.34
N PRO A 13 -13.49 -7.93 -0.74
CA PRO A 13 -14.23 -8.17 -1.97
C PRO A 13 -13.78 -9.47 -2.64
N LYS A 14 -14.73 -10.14 -3.32
CA LYS A 14 -14.43 -11.37 -4.05
C LYS A 14 -13.47 -11.09 -5.22
N PRO A 15 -12.30 -11.73 -5.27
CA PRO A 15 -11.33 -11.53 -6.33
C PRO A 15 -11.75 -12.22 -7.63
N ILE A 16 -11.39 -11.62 -8.75
CA ILE A 16 -11.59 -12.09 -10.12
C ILE A 16 -10.27 -12.68 -10.64
N ILE A 17 -10.35 -13.80 -11.38
CA ILE A 17 -9.16 -14.43 -11.99
C ILE A 17 -8.41 -13.40 -12.85
N PHE A 18 -7.08 -13.43 -12.76
CA PHE A 18 -6.11 -12.48 -13.34
C PHE A 18 -6.10 -11.07 -12.73
N PHE A 19 -7.27 -10.51 -12.37
CA PHE A 19 -7.36 -9.10 -11.96
C PHE A 19 -7.33 -8.87 -10.44
N GLY A 20 -7.53 -9.91 -9.63
CA GLY A 20 -7.72 -9.75 -8.19
C GLY A 20 -8.96 -8.91 -7.93
N THR A 21 -8.83 -7.85 -7.13
CA THR A 21 -9.95 -6.98 -6.75
C THR A 21 -9.87 -5.59 -7.39
N ILE A 22 -8.87 -5.35 -8.24
CA ILE A 22 -8.55 -4.03 -8.83
C ILE A 22 -8.89 -3.94 -10.32
N LYS A 23 -9.80 -4.79 -10.83
CA LYS A 23 -10.20 -4.83 -12.25
C LYS A 23 -10.55 -3.45 -12.80
N ASP A 24 -11.39 -2.70 -12.10
CA ASP A 24 -11.87 -1.41 -12.58
C ASP A 24 -10.79 -0.32 -12.56
N ILE A 25 -9.77 -0.47 -11.71
CA ILE A 25 -8.57 0.40 -11.74
C ILE A 25 -7.75 0.09 -12.99
N ILE A 26 -7.52 -1.19 -13.29
CA ILE A 26 -6.76 -1.62 -14.48
C ILE A 26 -7.42 -1.13 -15.78
N PHE A 27 -8.75 -1.14 -15.84
CA PHE A 27 -9.51 -0.64 -17.00
C PHE A 27 -9.82 0.86 -16.94
N PHE A 28 -9.17 1.62 -16.04
CA PHE A 28 -9.35 3.07 -15.88
C PHE A 28 -10.80 3.52 -15.67
N LYS A 29 -11.66 2.64 -15.14
CA LYS A 29 -13.06 2.94 -14.80
C LYS A 29 -13.19 3.58 -13.42
N LEU A 30 -12.21 3.36 -12.55
CA LEU A 30 -12.18 3.88 -11.19
C LEU A 30 -10.76 4.27 -10.81
N SER A 31 -10.59 5.43 -10.17
CA SER A 31 -9.29 5.81 -9.60
C SER A 31 -8.98 4.98 -8.36
N LEU A 32 -7.69 4.87 -8.01
CA LEU A 32 -7.26 4.20 -6.78
C LEU A 32 -7.93 4.81 -5.54
N CYS A 33 -7.97 6.14 -5.44
CA CYS A 33 -8.60 6.83 -4.31
C CYS A 33 -10.10 6.53 -4.22
N SER A 34 -10.84 6.60 -5.34
CA SER A 34 -12.27 6.29 -5.35
C SER A 34 -12.54 4.83 -5.00
N TYR A 35 -11.69 3.91 -5.45
CA TYR A 35 -11.76 2.50 -5.05
C TYR A 35 -11.54 2.31 -3.55
N LEU A 36 -10.50 2.93 -2.97
CA LEU A 36 -10.23 2.83 -1.54
C LEU A 36 -11.37 3.46 -0.71
N THR A 37 -11.95 4.57 -1.15
CA THR A 37 -13.14 5.16 -0.52
C THR A 37 -14.35 4.21 -0.58
N LYS A 38 -14.56 3.52 -1.71
CA LYS A 38 -15.61 2.51 -1.84
C LYS A 38 -15.38 1.35 -0.85
N ILE A 39 -14.17 0.81 -0.80
CA ILE A 39 -13.80 -0.26 0.14
C ILE A 39 -13.98 0.18 1.60
N TYR A 40 -13.55 1.40 1.93
CA TYR A 40 -13.73 1.97 3.26
C TYR A 40 -15.21 2.00 3.68
N ASN A 41 -16.09 2.44 2.76
CA ASN A 41 -17.52 2.56 3.02
C ASN A 41 -18.25 1.21 3.06
N GLU A 42 -17.93 0.27 2.17
CA GLU A 42 -18.57 -1.06 2.12
C GLU A 42 -18.24 -1.91 3.34
N TYR A 43 -17.03 -1.77 3.88
CA TYR A 43 -16.55 -2.54 5.03
C TYR A 43 -16.41 -1.65 6.27
N ARG A 44 -17.29 -0.67 6.47
CA ARG A 44 -17.10 0.42 7.46
C ARG A 44 -16.71 -0.07 8.85
N ASP A 45 -17.35 -1.14 9.32
CA ASP A 45 -17.19 -1.67 10.68
C ASP A 45 -15.99 -2.62 10.85
N GLU A 46 -15.31 -2.99 9.75
CA GLU A 46 -14.15 -3.87 9.81
C GLU A 46 -12.86 -3.09 10.11
N PRO A 47 -11.97 -3.55 11.01
CA PRO A 47 -10.71 -2.85 11.29
C PRO A 47 -9.71 -2.93 10.14
N VAL A 48 -9.82 -3.96 9.30
CA VAL A 48 -8.96 -4.22 8.14
C VAL A 48 -9.76 -4.85 7.00
N VAL A 49 -9.30 -4.66 5.76
CA VAL A 49 -9.90 -5.27 4.56
C VAL A 49 -8.82 -5.88 3.69
N GLY A 50 -9.00 -7.14 3.32
CA GLY A 50 -8.11 -7.87 2.42
C GLY A 50 -8.48 -7.67 0.95
N ILE A 51 -7.60 -7.06 0.17
CA ILE A 51 -7.76 -6.87 -1.27
C ILE A 51 -6.64 -7.62 -2.03
N TYR A 52 -6.77 -7.71 -3.35
CA TYR A 52 -5.73 -8.30 -4.21
C TYR A 52 -5.35 -7.36 -5.35
N GLY A 53 -4.08 -6.97 -5.37
CA GLY A 53 -3.46 -6.34 -6.54
C GLY A 53 -2.98 -7.43 -7.49
N GLN A 54 -3.75 -7.71 -8.55
CA GLN A 54 -3.58 -8.93 -9.34
C GLN A 54 -3.57 -10.17 -8.44
N LYS A 55 -2.43 -10.87 -8.29
CA LYS A 55 -2.26 -12.04 -7.40
C LYS A 55 -1.71 -11.68 -6.01
N ARG A 56 -1.22 -10.46 -5.80
CA ARG A 56 -0.58 -10.03 -4.55
C ARG A 56 -1.64 -9.67 -3.50
N PRO A 57 -1.65 -10.33 -2.33
CA PRO A 57 -2.53 -9.92 -1.23
C PRO A 57 -2.07 -8.56 -0.67
N ILE A 58 -3.01 -7.64 -0.47
CA ILE A 58 -2.80 -6.31 0.10
C ILE A 58 -3.80 -6.11 1.25
N LEU A 59 -3.32 -5.62 2.39
CA LEU A 59 -4.15 -5.33 3.55
C LEU A 59 -4.42 -3.82 3.61
N VAL A 60 -5.70 -3.45 3.56
CA VAL A 60 -6.14 -2.07 3.84
C VAL A 60 -6.39 -1.96 5.33
N VAL A 61 -5.61 -1.14 6.03
CA VAL A 61 -5.72 -0.95 7.48
C VAL A 61 -6.54 0.29 7.78
N LYS A 62 -7.55 0.17 8.65
CA LYS A 62 -8.43 1.28 9.07
C LYS A 62 -8.37 1.53 10.57
N ASP A 63 -8.07 0.50 11.36
CA ASP A 63 -7.90 0.62 12.80
C ASP A 63 -6.70 1.51 13.18
N LEU A 64 -6.90 2.41 14.14
CA LEU A 64 -5.91 3.40 14.53
C LEU A 64 -4.70 2.78 15.23
N GLU A 65 -4.90 1.75 16.06
CA GLU A 65 -3.80 1.11 16.76
C GLU A 65 -2.94 0.27 15.80
N LEU A 66 -3.56 -0.39 14.82
CA LEU A 66 -2.84 -1.04 13.72
C LEU A 66 -2.08 -0.04 12.84
N LEU A 67 -2.67 1.12 12.53
CA LEU A 67 -1.98 2.17 11.78
C LEU A 67 -0.75 2.69 12.55
N LYS A 68 -0.88 2.92 13.86
CA LYS A 68 0.27 3.29 14.71
C LYS A 68 1.33 2.20 14.76
N ALA A 69 0.92 0.93 14.79
CA ALA A 69 1.85 -0.19 14.76
C ALA A 69 2.68 -0.16 13.48
N VAL A 70 2.02 -0.09 12.31
CA VAL A 70 2.69 -0.11 11.00
C VAL A 70 3.55 1.13 10.76
N LEU A 71 3.02 2.33 11.06
CA LEU A 71 3.65 3.60 10.67
C LEU A 71 4.66 4.12 11.70
N ILE A 72 4.60 3.67 12.95
CA ILE A 72 5.41 4.21 14.05
C ILE A 72 6.14 3.09 14.80
N LYS A 73 5.41 2.22 15.50
CA LYS A 73 6.00 1.27 16.47
C LYS A 73 6.92 0.26 15.77
N ASP A 74 6.42 -0.34 14.69
CA ASP A 74 7.06 -1.41 13.95
C ASP A 74 7.56 -0.94 12.57
N PHE A 75 7.79 0.37 12.41
CA PHE A 75 8.16 0.97 11.12
C PHE A 75 9.36 0.27 10.45
N GLY A 76 10.31 -0.26 11.23
CA GLY A 76 11.45 -1.00 10.68
C GLY A 76 11.05 -2.24 9.85
N SER A 77 9.92 -2.86 10.15
CA SER A 77 9.37 -3.99 9.39
C SER A 77 8.54 -3.55 8.17
N PHE A 78 8.13 -2.27 8.15
CA PHE A 78 7.22 -1.70 7.15
C PHE A 78 7.82 -0.49 6.41
N SER A 79 9.16 -0.36 6.43
CA SER A 79 9.84 0.82 5.91
C SER A 79 9.85 0.89 4.38
N ASP A 80 9.67 -0.24 3.72
CA ASP A 80 9.59 -0.34 2.25
C ASP A 80 8.15 -0.07 1.78
N ARG A 81 8.01 0.79 0.77
CA ARG A 81 6.73 1.21 0.18
C ARG A 81 6.32 0.34 -1.01
N ALA A 82 7.18 -0.57 -1.44
CA ALA A 82 6.96 -1.51 -2.55
C ALA A 82 6.50 -0.84 -3.85
N VAL A 83 7.00 0.37 -4.11
CA VAL A 83 6.84 1.07 -5.39
C VAL A 83 7.92 0.53 -6.33
N GLY A 84 7.56 0.19 -7.56
CA GLY A 84 8.54 -0.23 -8.55
C GLY A 84 9.51 0.92 -8.84
N LEU A 85 10.80 0.64 -8.72
CA LEU A 85 11.87 1.54 -9.09
C LEU A 85 12.58 0.94 -10.31
N ASP A 86 12.69 1.73 -11.36
CA ASP A 86 13.52 1.42 -12.52
C ASP A 86 14.35 2.66 -12.82
N GLU A 87 15.52 2.75 -12.18
CA GLU A 87 16.38 3.93 -12.29
C GLU A 87 17.12 4.00 -13.63
N GLU A 88 17.23 2.87 -14.33
CA GLU A 88 17.87 2.82 -15.64
C GLU A 88 16.93 3.40 -16.71
N MET A 89 15.66 2.99 -16.69
CA MET A 89 14.66 3.48 -17.63
C MET A 89 14.09 4.85 -17.22
N GLU A 90 13.88 5.08 -15.92
CA GLU A 90 13.29 6.31 -15.37
C GLU A 90 14.13 6.85 -14.20
N PRO A 91 15.21 7.59 -14.47
CA PRO A 91 16.10 8.11 -13.42
C PRO A 91 15.42 9.01 -12.38
N ILE A 92 14.33 9.70 -12.76
CA ILE A 92 13.56 10.57 -11.86
C ILE A 92 12.74 9.76 -10.85
N SER A 93 12.48 8.48 -11.11
CA SER A 93 11.77 7.59 -10.19
C SER A 93 12.52 7.40 -8.86
N ALA A 94 13.85 7.58 -8.84
CA ALA A 94 14.75 7.49 -7.70
C ALA A 94 14.64 8.67 -6.69
N HIS A 95 13.45 9.21 -6.50
CA HIS A 95 13.20 10.30 -5.56
C HIS A 95 12.90 9.77 -4.15
N LEU A 96 12.96 10.66 -3.14
CA LEU A 96 12.79 10.32 -1.72
C LEU A 96 11.59 9.41 -1.43
N PHE A 97 10.45 9.57 -2.10
CA PHE A 97 9.26 8.76 -1.80
C PHE A 97 9.28 7.33 -2.33
N ASN A 98 10.18 7.00 -3.27
CA ASN A 98 10.23 5.66 -3.88
C ASN A 98 11.48 4.87 -3.47
N LEU A 99 12.55 5.53 -2.99
CA LEU A 99 13.78 4.89 -2.55
C LEU A 99 13.54 3.77 -1.54
N GLU A 100 14.35 2.72 -1.66
CA GLU A 100 14.39 1.64 -0.69
C GLU A 100 14.90 2.13 0.68
N PRO A 101 14.57 1.42 1.77
CA PRO A 101 14.74 1.93 3.14
C PRO A 101 16.13 2.46 3.48
N GLU A 102 17.19 1.83 2.98
CA GLU A 102 18.57 2.21 3.27
C GLU A 102 18.94 3.57 2.66
N ARG A 103 18.76 3.74 1.34
CA ARG A 103 19.00 5.02 0.64
C ARG A 103 18.02 6.09 1.10
N TRP A 104 16.76 5.74 1.31
CA TRP A 104 15.75 6.65 1.85
C TRP A 104 16.19 7.28 3.17
N ARG A 105 16.70 6.46 4.11
CA ARG A 105 17.15 6.93 5.42
C ARG A 105 18.28 7.95 5.29
N LEU A 106 19.28 7.65 4.46
CA LEU A 106 20.41 8.54 4.21
C LEU A 106 19.96 9.86 3.55
N MET A 107 19.11 9.79 2.53
CA MET A 107 18.63 10.98 1.83
C MET A 107 17.74 11.85 2.74
N ARG A 108 16.86 11.23 3.53
CA ARG A 108 16.02 11.95 4.49
C ARG A 108 16.86 12.73 5.50
N MET A 109 17.90 12.12 6.06
CA MET A 109 18.80 12.80 7.00
C MET A 109 19.47 14.04 6.38
N LYS A 110 19.85 13.98 5.10
CA LYS A 110 20.45 15.11 4.37
C LYS A 110 19.46 16.23 4.07
N LEU A 111 18.21 15.89 3.76
CA LEU A 111 17.19 16.89 3.40
C LEU A 111 16.51 17.54 4.60
N THR A 112 16.47 16.86 5.76
CA THR A 112 15.78 17.37 6.97
C THR A 112 16.20 18.79 7.37
N PRO A 113 17.49 19.19 7.34
CA PRO A 113 17.90 20.55 7.69
C PRO A 113 17.32 21.66 6.79
N ALA A 114 16.96 21.35 5.54
CA ALA A 114 16.38 22.35 4.63
C ALA A 114 14.93 22.73 4.99
N PHE A 115 14.30 21.95 5.87
CA PHE A 115 12.90 22.12 6.28
C PHE A 115 12.78 22.51 7.77
N THR A 116 13.87 22.97 8.39
CA THR A 116 13.82 23.54 9.75
C THR A 116 13.45 25.02 9.69
N SER A 117 12.60 25.48 10.60
CA SER A 117 12.18 26.89 10.75
C SER A 117 13.28 27.79 11.31
#